data_AF-A0A0H3I2W8-F1
#
_entry.id   AF-A0A0H3I2W8-F1
#
_cell.length_a   1.000
_cell.length_b   1.000
_cell.length_c   1.000
_cell.angle_alpha   90.00
_cell.angle_beta   90.00
_cell.angle_gamma   90.00
#
_symmetry.space_group_name_H-M   'P 1'
#
loop_
_entity.id
_entity.type
_entity.pdbx_description
1 polymer ?
#
loop_
_entity_poly.entity_id
_entity_poly.type
_entity_poly.pdbx_seq_one_letter_code
_entity_poly.pdbx_strand_id
1 'polypeptide(L)'
;MSYVYESQVTKWLNDNTNLSWTRTGTDTPAIKLDRLYTNRSEAYEVRDVMLRFFKDNNVTHNDASYKIIFDGIIAYKKGERVKTDDLLEHLKIFLKK
;
A
#
# COMPACT_ATOMS: atom_id res chain seq x y z
N MET A 1 -14.08 -13.48 -2.11
CA MET A 1 -13.98 -12.49 -1.01
C MET A 1 -13.02 -11.30 -1.28
N SER A 2 -12.33 -11.20 -2.43
CA SER A 2 -11.24 -10.21 -2.64
C SER A 2 -11.68 -8.81 -3.10
N TYR A 3 -12.79 -8.71 -3.85
CA TYR A 3 -13.17 -7.48 -4.56
C TYR A 3 -13.77 -6.38 -3.67
N VAL A 4 -14.41 -6.74 -2.55
CA VAL A 4 -15.07 -5.78 -1.65
C VAL A 4 -14.02 -4.91 -0.94
N TYR A 5 -12.97 -5.54 -0.42
CA TYR A 5 -11.89 -4.84 0.28
C TYR A 5 -11.04 -3.98 -0.68
N GLU A 6 -10.81 -4.45 -1.90
CA GLU A 6 -10.13 -3.64 -2.93
C GLU A 6 -10.90 -2.36 -3.25
N SER A 7 -12.23 -2.45 -3.40
CA SER A 7 -13.09 -1.29 -3.63
C SER A 7 -13.08 -0.32 -2.44
N GLN A 8 -13.10 -0.84 -1.20
CA GLN A 8 -13.06 -0.02 0.01
C GLN A 8 -11.74 0.73 0.17
N VAL A 9 -10.60 0.06 -0.01
CA VAL A 9 -9.28 0.70 0.07
C VAL A 9 -9.11 1.72 -1.05
N THR A 10 -9.56 1.39 -2.27
CA THR A 10 -9.52 2.30 -3.43
C THR A 10 -10.31 3.57 -3.16
N LYS A 11 -11.54 3.42 -2.63
CA LYS A 11 -12.39 4.55 -2.28
C LYS A 11 -11.74 5.40 -1.19
N TRP A 12 -11.22 4.76 -0.14
CA TRP A 12 -10.55 5.48 0.95
C TRP A 12 -9.34 6.28 0.46
N LEU A 13 -8.50 5.69 -0.39
CA LEU A 13 -7.34 6.37 -0.97
C LEU A 13 -7.75 7.55 -1.86
N ASN A 14 -8.81 7.42 -2.66
CA ASN A 14 -9.34 8.54 -3.44
C ASN A 14 -9.88 9.68 -2.57
N ASP A 15 -10.61 9.35 -1.51
CA ASP A 15 -11.29 10.34 -0.68
C ASP A 15 -10.31 11.05 0.28
N ASN A 16 -9.18 10.42 0.63
CA ASN A 16 -8.26 10.90 1.68
C ASN A 16 -6.85 11.24 1.19
N THR A 17 -6.49 10.95 -0.06
CA THR A 17 -5.11 11.14 -0.56
C THR A 17 -5.10 11.75 -1.96
N ASN A 18 -4.02 12.48 -2.29
CA ASN A 18 -3.79 13.05 -3.63
C ASN A 18 -2.89 12.15 -4.49
N LEU A 19 -3.01 10.83 -4.37
CA LEU A 19 -2.20 9.89 -5.14
C LEU A 19 -2.64 9.87 -6.61
N SER A 20 -1.68 9.67 -7.51
CA SER A 20 -1.98 9.48 -8.92
C SER A 20 -2.42 8.04 -9.20
N TRP A 21 -3.55 7.91 -9.89
CA TRP A 21 -4.04 6.64 -10.45
C TRP A 21 -3.56 6.42 -11.89
N THR A 22 -2.62 7.22 -12.38
CA THR A 22 -2.07 7.04 -13.73
C THR A 22 -1.20 5.79 -13.77
N ARG A 23 -1.67 4.80 -14.53
CA ARG A 23 -0.84 3.70 -15.00
C ARG A 23 0.18 4.21 -16.02
N THR A 24 1.43 4.47 -15.62
CA THR A 24 2.48 4.77 -16.60
C THR A 24 2.82 3.51 -17.39
N GLY A 25 2.76 3.60 -18.73
CA GLY A 25 2.74 2.50 -19.73
C GLY A 25 3.85 1.43 -19.72
N THR A 26 4.63 1.30 -18.67
CA THR A 26 5.39 0.10 -18.31
C THR A 26 4.58 -0.90 -17.45
N ASP A 27 3.28 -0.67 -17.32
CA ASP A 27 2.27 -1.26 -16.43
C ASP A 27 1.86 -2.74 -16.65
N THR A 28 2.75 -3.57 -17.19
CA THR A 28 2.69 -4.99 -16.85
C THR A 28 3.50 -5.19 -15.58
N PRO A 29 2.98 -5.84 -14.52
CA PRO A 29 3.81 -6.19 -13.39
C PRO A 29 5.05 -6.90 -13.94
N ALA A 30 6.24 -6.43 -13.62
CA ALA A 30 7.44 -7.16 -13.99
C ALA A 30 7.31 -8.55 -13.35
N ILE A 31 7.03 -9.56 -14.17
CA ILE A 31 6.94 -10.97 -13.79
C ILE A 31 8.37 -11.39 -13.43
N LYS A 32 8.84 -10.97 -12.26
CA LYS A 32 10.07 -11.41 -11.60
C LYS A 32 10.10 -10.75 -10.23
N LEU A 33 9.95 -11.62 -9.23
CA LEU A 33 10.25 -11.39 -7.82
C LEU A 33 11.32 -10.30 -7.63
N ASP A 34 11.00 -9.30 -6.80
CA ASP A 34 11.97 -8.50 -6.04
C ASP A 34 12.51 -7.17 -6.63
N ARG A 35 11.67 -6.27 -7.19
CA ARG A 35 12.13 -4.90 -7.54
C ARG A 35 11.18 -3.79 -7.09
N LEU A 36 11.52 -3.15 -5.96
CA LEU A 36 11.30 -1.71 -5.68
C LEU A 36 9.95 -1.14 -6.16
N TYR A 37 8.88 -1.48 -5.45
CA TYR A 37 7.49 -1.42 -5.95
C TYR A 37 6.69 -0.21 -5.49
N THR A 38 7.34 0.81 -4.94
CA THR A 38 6.57 1.83 -4.23
C THR A 38 7.08 3.23 -4.51
N ASN A 39 6.65 3.79 -5.64
CA ASN A 39 6.66 5.20 -5.94
C ASN A 39 5.78 5.97 -4.93
N ARG A 40 6.17 7.20 -4.57
CA ARG A 40 5.45 8.00 -3.56
C ARG A 40 4.09 8.52 -4.04
N SER A 41 3.88 8.50 -5.36
CA SER A 41 2.76 9.18 -6.03
C SER A 41 1.77 8.21 -6.67
N GLU A 42 1.86 6.90 -6.44
CA GLU A 42 1.07 5.90 -7.17
C GLU A 42 0.07 5.19 -6.26
N ALA A 43 -1.21 5.36 -6.56
CA ALA A 43 -2.31 4.85 -5.76
C ALA A 43 -2.45 3.32 -5.82
N TYR A 44 -2.18 2.70 -6.97
CA TYR A 44 -2.27 1.25 -7.15
C TYR A 44 -1.26 0.50 -6.28
N GLU A 45 -0.01 0.98 -6.23
CA GLU A 45 1.04 0.34 -5.43
C GLU A 45 0.72 0.43 -3.94
N VAL A 46 0.27 1.60 -3.47
CA VAL A 46 -0.14 1.80 -2.06
C VAL A 46 -1.31 0.89 -1.72
N ARG A 47 -2.33 0.81 -2.60
CA ARG A 47 -3.48 -0.07 -2.43
C ARG A 47 -3.05 -1.54 -2.33
N ASP A 48 -2.20 -2.01 -3.22
CA ASP A 48 -1.77 -3.41 -3.25
C ASP A 48 -0.95 -3.78 -2.00
N VAL A 49 -0.08 -2.89 -1.53
CA VAL A 49 0.64 -3.04 -0.26
C VAL A 49 -0.34 -3.12 0.91
N MET A 50 -1.31 -2.20 0.98
CA MET A 50 -2.32 -2.21 2.04
C MET A 50 -3.10 -3.53 2.03
N LEU A 51 -3.64 -3.94 0.89
CA LEU A 51 -4.41 -5.18 0.75
C LEU A 51 -3.59 -6.41 1.15
N ARG A 52 -2.32 -6.48 0.73
CA ARG A 52 -1.41 -7.56 1.15
C ARG A 52 -1.17 -7.53 2.65
N PHE A 53 -0.97 -6.36 3.23
CA PHE A 53 -0.79 -6.20 4.66
C PHE A 53 -2.01 -6.65 5.47
N PHE A 54 -3.22 -6.25 5.07
CA PHE A 54 -4.48 -6.67 5.69
C PHE A 54 -4.65 -8.19 5.63
N LYS A 55 -4.35 -8.79 4.48
CA LYS A 55 -4.43 -10.23 4.26
C LYS A 55 -3.43 -11.00 5.14
N ASP A 56 -2.18 -10.54 5.20
CA ASP A 56 -1.08 -11.24 5.89
C ASP A 56 -1.14 -11.08 7.41
N ASN A 57 -1.81 -10.04 7.92
CA ASN A 57 -1.86 -9.72 9.36
C ASN A 57 -3.26 -9.80 9.98
N ASN A 58 -4.28 -10.24 9.22
CA ASN A 58 -5.68 -10.33 9.67
C ASN A 58 -6.18 -9.04 10.35
N VAL A 59 -5.83 -7.89 9.78
CA VAL A 59 -6.24 -6.58 10.32
C VAL A 59 -7.66 -6.27 9.86
N THR A 60 -8.43 -5.60 10.72
CA THR A 60 -9.81 -5.22 10.37
C THR A 60 -9.82 -4.06 9.36
N HIS A 61 -10.61 -4.20 8.31
CA HIS A 61 -10.84 -3.16 7.31
C HIS A 61 -11.71 -2.03 7.89
N ASN A 62 -11.06 -0.96 8.37
CA ASN A 62 -11.73 0.26 8.85
C ASN A 62 -10.87 1.51 8.57
N ASP A 63 -11.49 2.68 8.67
CA ASP A 63 -10.87 3.98 8.37
C ASP A 63 -9.60 4.24 9.20
N ALA A 64 -9.63 3.94 10.50
CA ALA A 64 -8.48 4.12 11.37
C ALA A 64 -7.30 3.22 10.97
N SER A 65 -7.55 1.96 10.64
CA SER A 65 -6.54 1.02 10.16
C SER A 65 -5.99 1.43 8.80
N TYR A 66 -6.83 1.94 7.89
CA TYR A 66 -6.38 2.48 6.60
C TYR A 66 -5.43 3.65 6.79
N LYS A 67 -5.79 4.59 7.67
CA LYS A 67 -4.96 5.75 7.99
C LYS A 67 -3.62 5.35 8.60
N ILE A 68 -3.61 4.50 9.62
CA ILE A 68 -2.37 4.08 10.30
C ILE A 68 -1.42 3.38 9.32
N ILE A 69 -1.93 2.48 8.49
CA ILE A 69 -1.10 1.76 7.51
C ILE A 69 -0.60 2.72 6.44
N PHE A 70 -1.45 3.61 5.94
CA PHE A 70 -1.05 4.63 4.97
C PHE A 70 0.04 5.55 5.54
N ASP A 71 -0.13 6.05 6.76
CA ASP A 71 0.86 6.89 7.45
C ASP A 71 2.18 6.14 7.63
N GLY A 72 2.16 4.84 7.96
CA GLY A 72 3.34 3.99 8.02
C GLY A 72 4.03 3.83 6.66
N ILE A 73 3.26 3.67 5.58
CA ILE A 73 3.78 3.63 4.21
C ILE A 73 4.45 4.96 3.85
N ILE A 74 3.82 6.10 4.13
CA ILE A 74 4.37 7.42 3.82
C ILE A 74 5.58 7.75 4.69
N ALA A 75 5.57 7.41 5.98
CA ALA A 75 6.66 7.65 6.92
C ALA A 75 7.95 6.90 6.51
N TYR A 76 7.79 5.67 6.02
CA TYR A 76 8.89 4.85 5.51
C TYR A 76 9.40 5.34 4.14
N LYS A 77 8.51 5.87 3.28
CA LYS A 77 8.80 6.36 1.93
C LYS A 77 9.45 7.75 1.87
N LYS A 78 10.39 8.10 2.75
CA LYS A 78 11.04 9.42 2.82
C LYS A 78 11.97 9.77 1.63
N GLY A 79 11.64 9.33 0.41
CA GLY A 79 12.31 9.70 -0.84
C GLY A 79 12.89 8.53 -1.64
N GLU A 80 12.82 7.31 -1.12
CA GLU A 80 13.46 6.14 -1.73
C GLU A 80 12.44 5.09 -2.16
N ARG A 81 12.74 4.41 -3.26
CA ARG A 81 12.00 3.19 -3.62
C ARG A 81 12.38 2.12 -2.61
N VAL A 82 11.40 1.46 -2.03
CA VAL A 82 11.62 0.40 -1.05
C VAL A 82 10.98 -0.89 -1.51
N LYS A 83 11.58 -2.01 -1.10
CA LYS A 83 11.01 -3.34 -1.38
C LYS A 83 9.71 -3.50 -0.61
N THR A 84 8.75 -4.17 -1.22
CA THR A 84 7.46 -4.45 -0.58
C THR A 84 7.62 -5.24 0.70
N ASP A 85 8.51 -6.24 0.72
CA ASP A 85 8.69 -7.09 1.90
C ASP A 85 9.30 -6.29 3.08
N ASP A 86 10.29 -5.43 2.82
CA ASP A 86 10.87 -4.53 3.84
C ASP A 86 9.81 -3.55 4.39
N LEU A 87 8.94 -3.04 3.51
CA LEU A 87 7.83 -2.17 3.90
C LEU A 87 6.77 -2.91 4.74
N LEU A 88 6.44 -4.16 4.38
CA LEU A 88 5.53 -5.00 5.16
C LEU A 88 6.11 -5.30 6.54
N GLU A 89 7.41 -5.56 6.65
CA GLU A 89 8.10 -5.73 7.92
C GLU A 89 8.08 -4.44 8.75
N HIS A 90 8.38 -3.29 8.14
CA HIS A 90 8.28 -1.98 8.79
C HIS A 90 6.88 -1.73 9.35
N LEU A 91 5.83 -2.01 8.58
CA LEU A 91 4.43 -1.83 9.02
C LEU A 91 4.08 -2.73 10.21
N LYS A 92 4.61 -3.96 10.27
CA LYS A 92 4.44 -4.84 11.44
C LYS A 92 5.09 -4.27 12.69
N ILE A 93 6.26 -3.65 12.56
CA ILE A 93 6.95 -2.98 13.68
C ILE A 93 6.19 -1.70 14.06
N PHE A 94 5.73 -0.93 13.08
CA PHE A 94 4.99 0.31 13.28
C PHE A 94 3.67 0.10 14.04
N LEU A 95 2.92 -0.95 13.73
CA LEU A 95 1.67 -1.29 14.42
C LEU A 95 1.85 -1.86 15.83
N LYS A 96 3.04 -2.35 16.18
CA LYS A 96 3.35 -2.84 17.53
C LYS A 96 3.79 -1.72 18.48
N LYS A 97 3.99 -0.52 17.96
CA LYS A 97 4.48 0.66 18.68
C LYS A 97 3.32 1.54 19.13
#